data_AF-A0A2V9VTB7-F1
#
_entry.id   AF-A0A2V9VTB7-F1
#
_cell.length_a   1.000
_cell.length_b   1.000
_cell.length_c   1.000
_cell.angle_alpha   90.00
_cell.angle_beta   90.00
_cell.angle_gamma   90.00
#
_symmetry.space_group_name_H-M   'P 1'
#
loop_
_entity.id
_entity.type
_entity.pdbx_description
1 polymer ?
#
loop_
_entity_poly.entity_id
_entity_poly.type
_entity_poly.pdbx_seq_one_letter_code
_entity_poly.pdbx_strand_id
1 'polypeptide(L)'
;LIFKNYGEAAGATLEHTHSQLIALPVVPIYVAEEIEGAKQYYIYKERCVFCDIARQETESGIRVVADNDDFLTIAPYAPRFPFETWILPKQHESAFENSSSRMFQNLAKAIRTLLNKANRVLDDPPYNLVIHSSPTQDSSNDHYHWHI
;
A
#
# COMPACT_ATOMS: atom_id res chain seq x y z
N LEU A 1 -7.16 4.11 -10.33
CA LEU A 1 -7.36 3.28 -9.12
C LEU A 1 -7.24 1.81 -9.52
N ILE A 2 -6.30 1.08 -8.92
CA ILE A 2 -6.15 -0.37 -9.13
C ILE A 2 -6.52 -1.06 -7.81
N PHE A 3 -7.44 -2.02 -7.85
CA PHE A 3 -7.87 -2.72 -6.66
C PHE A 3 -8.31 -4.16 -6.95
N LYS A 4 -8.41 -4.97 -5.90
CA LYS A 4 -8.88 -6.35 -5.93
C LYS A 4 -9.74 -6.61 -4.71
N ASN A 5 -10.93 -7.15 -4.93
CA ASN A 5 -11.81 -7.64 -3.86
C ASN A 5 -11.77 -9.17 -3.87
N TYR A 6 -11.60 -9.78 -2.70
CA TYR A 6 -11.57 -11.22 -2.52
C TYR A 6 -12.56 -11.65 -1.42
N GLY A 7 -13.44 -12.60 -1.76
CA GLY A 7 -14.50 -13.09 -0.88
C GLY A 7 -15.81 -12.32 -1.01
N GLU A 8 -16.93 -13.01 -0.81
CA GLU A 8 -18.29 -12.45 -0.93
C GLU A 8 -18.50 -11.25 0.01
N ALA A 9 -18.01 -11.36 1.25
CA ALA A 9 -18.09 -10.30 2.25
C ALA A 9 -17.26 -9.05 1.90
N ALA A 10 -16.27 -9.16 1.01
CA ALA A 10 -15.53 -8.01 0.45
C ALA A 10 -16.20 -7.42 -0.79
N GLY A 11 -17.34 -7.96 -1.23
CA GLY A 11 -18.05 -7.52 -2.43
C GLY A 11 -17.52 -8.13 -3.72
N ALA A 12 -16.80 -9.25 -3.67
CA ALA A 12 -16.45 -10.00 -4.86
C ALA A 12 -17.70 -10.66 -5.46
N THR A 13 -18.05 -10.30 -6.69
CA THR A 13 -19.24 -10.83 -7.39
C THR A 13 -18.94 -12.09 -8.20
N LEU A 14 -17.67 -12.41 -8.43
CA LEU A 14 -17.19 -13.56 -9.18
C LEU A 14 -16.18 -14.34 -8.34
N GLU A 15 -16.31 -15.68 -8.32
CA GLU A 15 -15.33 -16.56 -7.68
C GLU A 15 -13.97 -16.56 -8.41
N HIS A 16 -13.97 -16.26 -9.72
CA HIS A 16 -12.74 -16.22 -10.48
C HIS A 16 -11.84 -15.07 -10.03
N THR A 17 -10.56 -15.37 -9.81
CA THR A 17 -9.57 -14.37 -9.37
C THR A 17 -9.38 -13.30 -10.45
N HIS A 18 -9.76 -12.07 -10.13
CA HIS A 18 -9.56 -10.92 -11.01
C HIS A 18 -9.16 -9.69 -10.19
N SER A 19 -8.69 -8.66 -10.89
CA SER A 19 -8.42 -7.32 -10.35
C SER A 19 -9.10 -6.30 -11.26
N GLN A 20 -9.38 -5.11 -10.74
CA GLN A 20 -10.09 -4.06 -11.45
C GLN A 20 -9.21 -2.81 -11.54
N LEU A 21 -9.30 -2.14 -12.68
CA LEU A 21 -8.67 -0.84 -12.90
C LEU A 21 -9.76 0.14 -13.34
N ILE A 22 -9.88 1.23 -12.59
CA ILE A 22 -10.78 2.34 -12.92
C ILE A 22 -9.92 3.56 -13.20
N ALA A 23 -10.00 4.05 -14.44
CA ALA A 23 -9.45 5.34 -14.84
C ALA A 23 -10.53 6.42 -14.64
N LEU A 24 -10.23 7.42 -13.83
CA LEU A 24 -11.14 8.50 -13.50
C LEU A 24 -10.57 9.83 -14.01
N PRO A 25 -11.40 10.75 -14.52
CA PRO A 25 -10.95 12.10 -14.90
C PRO A 25 -10.73 13.00 -13.66
N VAL A 26 -11.00 12.50 -12.46
CA VAL A 26 -10.88 13.20 -11.18
C VAL A 26 -10.13 12.33 -10.18
N VAL A 27 -9.40 12.97 -9.25
CA VAL A 27 -8.76 12.28 -8.13
C VAL A 27 -9.83 11.94 -7.08
N PRO A 28 -9.98 10.67 -6.65
CA PRO A 28 -10.90 10.31 -5.58
C PRO A 28 -10.62 11.10 -4.30
N ILE A 29 -11.67 11.44 -3.55
CA ILE A 29 -11.55 12.28 -2.35
C ILE A 29 -10.56 11.71 -1.33
N TYR A 30 -10.58 10.39 -1.10
CA TYR A 30 -9.67 9.73 -0.16
C TYR A 30 -8.20 9.86 -0.56
N VAL A 31 -7.90 9.77 -1.86
CA VAL A 31 -6.53 9.95 -2.39
C VAL A 31 -6.13 11.42 -2.26
N ALA A 32 -7.04 12.35 -2.54
CA ALA A 32 -6.78 13.78 -2.40
C ALA A 32 -6.50 14.18 -0.93
N GLU A 33 -7.27 13.66 0.02
CA GLU A 33 -7.06 13.88 1.46
C GLU A 33 -5.72 13.31 1.93
N GLU A 34 -5.35 12.13 1.45
CA GLU A 34 -4.08 11.49 1.78
C GLU A 34 -2.87 12.28 1.24
N ILE A 35 -2.94 12.73 -0.02
CA ILE A 35 -1.92 13.59 -0.63
C ILE A 35 -1.79 14.91 0.13
N GLU A 36 -2.92 15.55 0.48
CA GLU A 36 -2.90 16.80 1.23
C GLU A 36 -2.29 16.60 2.63
N GLY A 37 -2.65 15.52 3.33
CA GLY A 37 -2.03 15.17 4.62
C GLY A 37 -0.52 14.95 4.50
N ALA A 38 -0.07 14.23 3.48
CA ALA A 38 1.35 13.99 3.21
C ALA A 38 2.09 15.30 2.86
N LYS A 39 1.45 16.19 2.10
CA LYS A 39 1.97 17.52 1.77
C LYS A 39 2.13 18.41 3.00
N GLN A 40 1.14 18.45 3.89
CA GLN A 40 1.24 19.23 5.13
C GLN A 40 2.39 18.73 6.02
N TYR A 41 2.57 17.41 6.13
CA TYR A 41 3.72 16.83 6.84
C TYR A 41 5.05 17.21 6.19
N TYR A 42 5.12 17.15 4.86
CA TYR A 42 6.31 17.55 4.11
C TYR A 42 6.66 19.02 4.31
N ILE A 43 5.68 19.93 4.30
CA ILE A 43 5.91 21.36 4.59
C ILE A 43 6.47 21.56 6.01
N TYR A 44 6.05 20.74 6.98
CA TYR A 44 6.48 20.86 8.37
C TYR A 44 7.84 20.20 8.66
N LYS A 45 8.20 19.11 7.98
CA LYS A 45 9.38 18.28 8.28
C LYS A 45 10.39 18.15 7.14
N GLU A 46 10.06 18.65 5.95
CA GLU A 46 10.81 18.52 4.69
C GLU A 46 11.17 17.07 4.33
N ARG A 47 10.31 16.13 4.71
CA ARG A 47 10.50 14.69 4.52
C ARG A 47 9.16 14.00 4.27
N CYS A 48 9.18 12.91 3.50
CA CYS A 48 7.99 12.11 3.25
C CYS A 48 7.51 11.40 4.53
N VAL A 49 6.21 11.51 4.84
CA VAL A 49 5.58 10.88 6.01
C VAL A 49 5.70 9.36 5.99
N PHE A 50 5.50 8.74 4.83
CA PHE A 50 5.55 7.28 4.66
C PHE A 50 6.97 6.73 4.85
N CYS A 51 7.99 7.44 4.38
CA CYS A 51 9.38 7.09 4.61
C CYS A 51 9.73 7.16 6.11
N ASP A 52 9.23 8.17 6.82
CA ASP A 52 9.41 8.26 8.27
C ASP A 52 8.68 7.12 9.01
N ILE A 53 7.47 6.75 8.58
CA ILE A 53 6.73 5.59 9.11
C ILE A 53 7.53 4.29 8.87
N ALA A 54 7.96 4.04 7.63
CA ALA A 54 8.72 2.85 7.28
C ALA A 54 10.00 2.72 8.12
N ARG A 55 10.73 3.82 8.31
CA ARG A 55 11.92 3.85 9.18
C ARG A 55 11.57 3.54 10.63
N GLN A 56 10.57 4.22 11.21
CA GLN A 56 10.18 4.02 12.61
C GLN A 56 9.70 2.59 12.88
N GLU A 57 8.90 2.02 11.99
CA GLU A 57 8.42 0.65 12.14
C GLU A 57 9.56 -0.37 11.96
N THR A 58 10.51 -0.10 11.07
CA THR A 58 11.72 -0.94 10.92
C THR A 58 12.60 -0.91 12.18
N GLU A 59 12.81 0.28 12.77
CA GLU A 59 13.60 0.44 14.00
C GLU A 59 12.94 -0.20 15.22
N SER A 60 11.61 -0.07 15.33
CA SER A 60 10.81 -0.63 16.42
C SER A 60 10.66 -2.16 16.30
N GLY A 61 10.40 -2.66 15.09
CA GLY A 61 10.15 -4.07 14.80
C GLY A 61 8.82 -4.62 15.34
N ILE A 62 8.07 -3.86 16.15
CA ILE A 62 6.87 -4.34 16.87
C ILE A 62 5.70 -4.65 15.92
N ARG A 63 5.50 -3.83 14.87
CA ARG A 63 4.38 -3.98 13.93
C ARG A 63 4.81 -4.43 12.53
N VAL A 64 6.03 -4.96 12.41
CA VAL A 64 6.52 -5.51 11.13
C VAL A 64 5.94 -6.91 10.93
N VAL A 65 5.15 -7.07 9.87
CA VAL A 65 4.53 -8.34 9.48
C VAL A 65 5.49 -9.16 8.62
N ALA A 66 6.16 -8.52 7.67
CA ALA A 66 7.16 -9.14 6.81
C ALA A 66 8.14 -8.08 6.31
N ASP A 67 9.36 -8.50 6.03
CA ASP A 67 10.39 -7.64 5.47
C ASP A 67 11.17 -8.38 4.39
N ASN A 68 11.37 -7.75 3.23
CA ASN A 68 12.17 -8.30 2.12
C ASN A 68 13.15 -7.25 1.57
N ASP A 69 13.88 -7.58 0.51
CA ASP A 69 14.94 -6.70 -0.02
C ASP A 69 14.45 -5.28 -0.36
N ASP A 70 13.26 -5.15 -0.96
CA ASP A 70 12.76 -3.88 -1.52
C ASP A 70 11.48 -3.37 -0.82
N PHE A 71 10.80 -4.20 -0.03
CA PHE A 71 9.49 -3.90 0.56
C PHE A 71 9.42 -4.25 2.04
N LEU A 72 8.73 -3.38 2.77
CA LEU A 72 8.35 -3.56 4.16
C LEU A 72 6.84 -3.76 4.24
N THR A 73 6.40 -4.80 4.94
CA THR A 73 4.98 -5.02 5.26
C THR A 73 4.74 -4.76 6.73
N ILE A 74 3.88 -3.80 7.05
CA ILE A 74 3.59 -3.36 8.42
C ILE A 74 2.10 -3.44 8.73
N ALA A 75 1.76 -3.58 10.00
CA ALA A 75 0.45 -3.15 10.51
C ALA A 75 0.58 -1.66 10.90
N PRO A 76 -0.22 -0.74 10.32
CA PRO A 76 -0.09 0.67 10.65
C PRO A 76 -0.40 0.91 12.13
N TYR A 77 0.19 1.96 12.72
CA TYR A 77 -0.05 2.32 14.12
C TYR A 77 -1.54 2.63 14.41
N ALA A 78 -2.24 3.21 13.43
CA ALA A 78 -3.65 3.59 13.51
C ALA A 78 -4.45 2.94 12.36
N PRO A 79 -4.73 1.63 12.43
CA PRO A 79 -5.51 0.95 11.42
C PRO A 79 -6.98 1.39 11.49
N ARG A 80 -7.62 1.53 10.33
CA ARG A 80 -9.07 1.72 10.19
C ARG A 80 -9.81 0.38 10.25
N PHE A 81 -9.16 -0.72 9.84
CA PHE A 81 -9.75 -2.05 9.83
C PHE A 81 -8.94 -3.07 10.66
N PRO A 82 -9.57 -4.10 11.23
CA PRO A 82 -8.85 -5.22 11.82
C PRO A 82 -7.92 -5.88 10.80
N PHE A 83 -6.68 -6.16 11.20
CA PHE A 83 -5.65 -6.75 10.34
C PHE A 83 -5.34 -5.93 9.08
N GLU A 84 -5.60 -4.61 9.11
CA GLU A 84 -5.07 -3.72 8.08
C GLU A 84 -3.55 -3.82 8.05
N THR A 85 -3.00 -3.95 6.85
CA THR A 85 -1.57 -4.07 6.62
C THR A 85 -1.18 -3.29 5.40
N TRP A 86 -0.06 -2.58 5.48
CA TRP A 86 0.47 -1.82 4.36
C TRP A 86 1.74 -2.46 3.82
N ILE A 87 1.90 -2.46 2.50
CA ILE A 87 3.15 -2.81 1.82
C ILE A 87 3.76 -1.54 1.24
N LEU A 88 4.94 -1.18 1.75
CA LEU A 88 5.66 0.04 1.42
C LEU A 88 7.00 -0.31 0.75
N PRO A 89 7.38 0.30 -0.38
CA PRO A 89 8.75 0.21 -0.87
C PRO A 89 9.73 0.87 0.11
N LYS A 90 10.91 0.27 0.29
CA LYS A 90 11.96 0.81 1.15
C LYS A 90 12.63 2.06 0.57
N GLN A 91 12.66 2.14 -0.75
CA GLN A 91 13.11 3.33 -1.47
C GLN A 91 11.92 4.25 -1.71
N HIS A 92 12.13 5.55 -1.57
CA HIS A 92 11.10 6.53 -1.86
C HIS A 92 10.72 6.47 -3.33
N GLU A 93 9.45 6.20 -3.60
CA GLU A 93 8.89 6.23 -4.94
C GLU A 93 7.43 6.69 -4.84
N SER A 94 7.03 7.65 -5.66
CA SER A 94 5.69 8.25 -5.63
C SER A 94 4.70 7.53 -6.53
N ALA A 95 5.18 6.92 -7.61
CA ALA A 95 4.33 6.28 -8.61
C ALA A 95 4.61 4.79 -8.74
N PHE A 96 3.55 3.98 -8.69
CA PHE A 96 3.65 2.52 -8.79
C PHE A 96 4.35 2.08 -10.09
N GLU A 97 4.07 2.77 -11.20
CA GLU A 97 4.61 2.50 -12.53
C GLU A 97 6.12 2.74 -12.67
N ASN A 98 6.73 3.53 -11.77
CA ASN A 98 8.17 3.82 -11.81
C ASN A 98 9.02 2.67 -11.24
N SER A 99 8.39 1.67 -10.62
CA SER A 99 9.08 0.52 -10.03
C SER A 99 9.75 -0.35 -11.09
N SER A 100 10.95 -0.85 -10.79
CA SER A 100 11.68 -1.74 -11.70
C SER A 100 11.10 -3.16 -11.73
N SER A 101 11.42 -3.93 -12.78
CA SER A 101 11.05 -5.36 -12.88
C SER A 101 11.50 -6.18 -11.67
N ARG A 102 12.65 -5.84 -11.07
CA ARG A 102 13.15 -6.48 -9.85
C ARG A 102 12.24 -6.17 -8.66
N MET A 103 11.83 -4.91 -8.50
CA MET A 103 10.90 -4.51 -7.45
C MET A 103 9.57 -5.25 -7.60
N PHE A 104 9.01 -5.37 -8.81
CA PHE A 104 7.77 -6.13 -9.00
C PHE A 104 7.89 -7.61 -8.60
N GLN A 105 9.05 -8.25 -8.81
CA GLN A 105 9.28 -9.63 -8.33
C GLN A 105 9.28 -9.69 -6.80
N ASN A 106 9.90 -8.73 -6.13
CA ASN A 106 9.93 -8.67 -4.67
C ASN A 106 8.57 -8.25 -4.08
N LEU A 107 7.81 -7.40 -4.78
CA LEU A 107 6.42 -7.09 -4.44
C LEU A 107 5.53 -8.34 -4.51
N ALA A 108 5.66 -9.15 -5.56
CA ALA A 108 4.92 -10.40 -5.68
C ALA A 108 5.21 -11.35 -4.51
N LYS A 109 6.48 -11.42 -4.05
CA LYS A 109 6.86 -12.18 -2.85
C LYS A 109 6.25 -11.58 -1.58
N ALA A 110 6.21 -10.25 -1.43
CA ALA A 110 5.59 -9.56 -0.30
C ALA A 110 4.10 -9.89 -0.21
N ILE A 111 3.36 -9.67 -1.29
CA ILE A 111 1.92 -9.96 -1.38
C ILE A 111 1.64 -11.44 -1.08
N ARG A 112 2.39 -12.35 -1.70
CA ARG A 112 2.23 -13.80 -1.44
C ARG A 112 2.47 -14.13 0.04
N THR A 113 3.48 -13.53 0.65
CA THR A 113 3.81 -13.76 2.07
C THR A 113 2.70 -13.25 2.98
N LEU A 114 2.19 -12.04 2.72
CA LEU A 114 1.09 -11.45 3.45
C LEU A 114 -0.18 -12.30 3.36
N LEU A 115 -0.60 -12.65 2.14
CA LEU A 115 -1.81 -13.44 1.91
C LEU A 115 -1.72 -14.84 2.52
N ASN A 116 -0.56 -15.50 2.44
CA ASN A 116 -0.37 -16.81 3.09
C ASN A 116 -0.43 -16.71 4.62
N LYS A 117 0.12 -15.64 5.21
CA LYS A 117 0.03 -15.41 6.65
C LYS A 117 -1.42 -15.12 7.07
N ALA A 118 -2.11 -14.26 6.33
CA ALA A 118 -3.51 -13.93 6.58
C ALA A 118 -4.40 -15.17 6.50
N ASN A 119 -4.26 -15.97 5.44
CA ASN A 119 -5.00 -17.23 5.30
C ASN A 119 -4.75 -18.19 6.47
N ARG A 120 -3.49 -18.37 6.88
CA ARG A 120 -3.15 -19.25 8.01
C ARG A 120 -3.70 -18.79 9.35
N VAL A 121 -3.76 -17.48 9.60
CA VAL A 121 -4.17 -16.91 10.89
C VAL A 121 -5.68 -16.74 10.99
N LEU A 122 -6.35 -16.44 9.87
CA LEU A 122 -7.75 -16.03 9.83
C LEU A 122 -8.67 -17.00 9.08
N ASP A 123 -8.14 -18.14 8.61
CA ASP A 123 -8.89 -19.17 7.89
C ASP A 123 -9.60 -18.62 6.64
N ASP A 124 -8.79 -18.25 5.64
CA ASP A 124 -9.22 -17.67 4.37
C ASP A 124 -10.10 -16.39 4.47
N PRO A 125 -9.53 -15.27 4.98
CA PRO A 125 -10.30 -14.05 5.21
C PRO A 125 -10.64 -13.31 3.90
N PRO A 126 -11.82 -12.66 3.83
CA PRO A 126 -12.12 -11.72 2.77
C PRO A 126 -11.22 -10.47 2.89
N TYR A 127 -10.76 -9.92 1.76
CA TYR A 127 -9.89 -8.74 1.77
C TYR A 127 -10.11 -7.82 0.55
N ASN A 128 -9.79 -6.54 0.76
CA ASN A 128 -9.68 -5.54 -0.30
C ASN A 128 -8.22 -5.11 -0.38
N LEU A 129 -7.63 -5.24 -1.57
CA LEU A 129 -6.28 -4.77 -1.87
C LEU A 129 -6.41 -3.57 -2.80
N VAL A 130 -5.82 -2.44 -2.43
CA VAL A 130 -5.88 -1.21 -3.22
C VAL A 130 -4.47 -0.67 -3.40
N ILE A 131 -4.10 -0.28 -4.61
CA ILE A 131 -2.81 0.38 -4.86
C ILE A 131 -3.03 1.89 -4.79
N HIS A 132 -2.37 2.52 -3.83
CA HIS A 132 -2.32 3.96 -3.63
C HIS A 132 -1.06 4.47 -4.32
N SER A 133 -1.22 5.29 -5.36
CA SER A 133 -0.12 5.80 -6.19
C SER A 133 -0.40 7.26 -6.51
N SER A 134 0.67 8.04 -6.75
CA SER A 134 0.52 9.44 -7.15
C SER A 134 -0.35 9.56 -8.41
N PRO A 135 -1.16 10.63 -8.54
CA PRO A 135 -1.95 10.87 -9.75
C PRO A 135 -1.07 10.92 -10.99
N THR A 136 -1.58 10.43 -12.13
CA THR A 136 -0.82 10.32 -13.38
C THR A 136 -0.32 11.66 -13.93
N GLN A 137 -0.92 12.79 -13.53
CA GLN A 137 -0.49 14.13 -13.92
C GLN A 137 0.70 14.64 -13.10
N ASP A 138 1.00 14.00 -11.98
CA ASP A 138 2.04 14.42 -11.03
C ASP A 138 2.82 13.18 -10.54
N SER A 139 3.57 12.55 -11.45
CA SER A 139 4.24 11.28 -11.21
C SER A 139 5.48 11.37 -10.30
N SER A 140 6.04 12.57 -10.13
CA SER A 140 7.23 12.83 -9.30
C SER A 140 6.85 13.70 -8.12
N ASN A 141 6.49 13.05 -7.03
CA ASN A 141 5.99 13.74 -5.86
C ASN A 141 6.84 13.41 -4.62
N ASP A 142 7.62 14.38 -4.14
CA ASP A 142 8.50 14.20 -2.98
C ASP A 142 7.73 14.02 -1.65
N HIS A 143 6.49 14.50 -1.59
CA HIS A 143 5.68 14.38 -0.38
C HIS A 143 4.90 13.06 -0.32
N TYR A 144 4.65 12.40 -1.46
CA TYR A 144 3.84 11.19 -1.53
C TYR A 144 4.67 9.93 -1.83
N HIS A 145 4.17 8.78 -1.39
CA HIS A 145 4.87 7.50 -1.50
C HIS A 145 3.84 6.41 -1.73
N TRP A 146 3.99 5.67 -2.83
CA TRP A 146 3.00 4.68 -3.21
C TRP A 146 3.02 3.48 -2.25
N HIS A 147 1.86 2.91 -1.98
CA HIS A 147 1.72 1.76 -1.10
C HIS A 147 0.50 0.92 -1.45
N ILE A 148 0.39 -0.25 -0.82
CA ILE A 148 -0.74 -1.19 -0.92
C ILE A 148 -1.34 -1.41 0.45
#